data_AF-A0A817WXJ2-F1
#
_entry.id   AF-A0A817WXJ2-F1
#
_cell.length_a   1.000
_cell.length_b   1.000
_cell.length_c   1.000
_cell.angle_alpha   90.00
_cell.angle_beta   90.00
_cell.angle_gamma   90.00
#
_symmetry.space_group_name_H-M   'P 1'
#
loop_
_entity.id
_entity.type
_entity.pdbx_description
1 polymer ?
#
loop_
_entity_poly.entity_id
_entity_poly.type
_entity_poly.pdbx_seq_one_letter_code
_entity_poly.pdbx_strand_id
1 'polypeptide(L)'
;MAQSIESYYMEFLRCARCSHDFEYENPLYRPITLPICGHTMCRQCIDIIRNQTKCPQDQVSFGINHIPIDQLPTNYPLLIVLYDPSKLPKGGDKRYGQCPFYMKFDENTKLTFKAVESLLGKISLAIKPIINDKQWQSIFSDSMTRKIFSLLNSQYIDRASRLKVVEAIRSLGEHMCIDFILCCQNSEQLTDNLRSVIGVQHGQFLEPAMQEIVLQSIVSFLKDHSALSNKHLVHSVVLQVGVNDPNVIQPSVNRIVNLLSGASCFQVQRNGDSLSMKLKSEFQNYETLRRFYISSEQWSSLLYGDTKHELSMQSIIDKLSTPDSFSQAIQRFTNALKSARYASDTISYLEPCFKILSKFGVPNNVEQHLSNNNQQDDSNWVTITQQLGCADIVLRYLIDFKHHLHH
;
A
#
# COMPACT_ATOMS: atom_id res chain seq x y z
N MET A 1 20.47 28.57 7.14
CA MET A 1 20.61 27.32 7.91
C MET A 1 19.75 26.26 7.25
N ALA A 2 20.31 25.54 6.28
CA ALA A 2 19.65 24.39 5.68
C ALA A 2 19.80 23.23 6.66
N GLN A 3 18.74 22.87 7.38
CA GLN A 3 18.64 21.52 7.92
C GLN A 3 18.78 20.59 6.71
N SER A 4 19.84 19.77 6.69
CA SER A 4 19.90 18.67 5.74
C SER A 4 18.62 17.87 5.95
N ILE A 5 17.75 17.81 4.94
CA ILE A 5 16.59 16.93 4.96
C ILE A 5 17.17 15.53 5.09
N GLU A 6 17.13 15.01 6.31
CA GLU A 6 17.55 13.66 6.58
C GLU A 6 16.60 12.75 5.82
N SER A 7 17.15 11.88 4.96
CA SER A 7 16.33 11.04 4.11
C SER A 7 15.38 10.22 4.98
N TYR A 8 14.07 10.23 4.68
CA TYR A 8 13.01 9.57 5.44
C TYR A 8 13.33 8.12 5.86
N TYR A 9 14.10 7.39 5.04
CA TYR A 9 14.52 6.03 5.36
C TYR A 9 15.46 5.90 6.57
N MET A 10 16.17 6.97 6.97
CA MET A 10 17.13 6.96 8.07
C MET A 10 16.47 6.69 9.42
N GLU A 11 15.18 7.06 9.57
CA GLU A 11 14.40 6.77 10.77
C GLU A 11 14.32 5.26 11.06
N PHE A 12 14.29 4.43 10.01
CA PHE A 12 14.25 2.97 10.13
C PHE A 12 15.61 2.33 10.43
N LEU A 13 16.69 3.10 10.34
CA LEU A 13 18.07 2.68 10.59
C LEU A 13 18.60 3.14 11.96
N ARG A 14 17.70 3.66 12.80
CA ARG A 14 17.97 4.13 14.15
C ARG A 14 17.14 3.38 15.18
N CYS A 15 17.64 3.31 16.40
CA CYS A 15 16.90 2.76 17.51
C CYS A 15 15.64 3.59 17.80
N ALA A 16 14.46 2.95 17.78
CA ALA A 16 13.20 3.63 18.08
C ALA A 16 13.13 4.26 19.48
N ARG A 17 13.99 3.83 20.42
CA ARG A 17 14.00 4.31 21.80
C ARG A 17 15.05 5.40 22.08
N CYS A 18 16.30 5.20 21.67
CA CYS A 18 17.39 6.15 21.96
C CYS A 18 17.85 6.97 20.74
N SER A 19 17.27 6.72 19.56
CA SER A 19 17.62 7.36 18.29
C SER A 19 19.08 7.19 17.84
N HIS A 20 19.85 6.32 18.51
CA HIS A 20 21.21 5.98 18.11
C HIS A 20 21.20 5.15 16.82
N ASP A 21 22.13 5.43 15.91
CA ASP A 21 22.32 4.66 14.68
C ASP A 21 22.66 3.21 15.00
N PHE A 22 22.11 2.25 14.24
CA PHE A 22 22.45 0.86 14.48
C PHE A 22 23.89 0.56 14.09
N GLU A 23 24.59 -0.18 14.94
CA GLU A 23 25.97 -0.56 14.69
C GLU A 23 26.17 -2.06 14.77
N TYR A 24 27.08 -2.55 13.94
CA TYR A 24 27.48 -3.94 13.99
C TYR A 24 28.64 -4.18 15.00
N GLU A 25 29.64 -3.29 15.00
CA GLU A 25 30.88 -3.46 15.78
C GLU A 25 30.61 -3.48 17.28
N ASN A 26 29.85 -2.50 17.77
CA ASN A 26 29.42 -2.46 19.16
C ASN A 26 28.17 -3.32 19.39
N PRO A 27 28.26 -4.44 20.14
CA PRO A 27 27.11 -5.33 20.37
C PRO A 27 25.92 -4.66 21.08
N LEU A 28 26.16 -3.55 21.79
CA LEU A 28 25.14 -2.78 22.50
C LEU A 28 24.19 -2.03 21.54
N TYR A 29 24.70 -1.65 20.36
CA TYR A 29 23.94 -0.88 19.36
C TYR A 29 23.37 -1.72 18.22
N ARG A 30 23.46 -3.05 18.34
CA ARG A 30 22.89 -3.97 17.33
C ARG A 30 21.36 -3.91 17.33
N PRO A 31 20.71 -3.88 16.16
CA PRO A 31 19.27 -3.80 16.02
C PRO A 31 18.58 -5.10 16.43
N ILE A 32 17.46 -5.01 17.14
CA ILE A 32 16.62 -6.13 17.54
C ILE A 32 15.18 -5.73 17.27
N THR A 33 14.51 -6.49 16.41
CA THR A 33 13.12 -6.27 16.03
C THR A 33 12.19 -6.90 17.05
N LEU A 34 11.31 -6.08 17.63
CA LEU A 34 10.25 -6.54 18.51
C LEU A 34 9.16 -7.30 17.72
N PRO A 35 8.63 -8.40 18.27
CA PRO A 35 7.58 -9.18 17.63
C PRO A 35 6.28 -8.38 17.47
N ILE A 36 5.49 -8.75 16.48
CA ILE A 36 4.17 -8.18 16.14
C ILE A 36 4.21 -6.71 15.66
N CYS A 37 4.76 -5.78 16.44
CA CYS A 37 4.79 -4.35 16.08
C CYS A 37 5.87 -3.98 15.06
N GLY A 38 6.95 -4.76 14.97
CA GLY A 38 8.07 -4.47 14.08
C GLY A 38 8.97 -3.30 14.50
N HIS A 39 8.72 -2.64 15.64
CA HIS A 39 9.65 -1.64 16.16
C HIS A 39 11.03 -2.25 16.45
N THR A 40 12.09 -1.60 15.96
CA THR A 40 13.47 -2.07 16.13
C THR A 40 14.21 -1.20 17.15
N MET A 41 14.84 -1.84 18.13
CA MET A 41 15.62 -1.18 19.19
C MET A 41 17.03 -1.74 19.27
N CYS A 42 17.97 -0.96 19.79
CA CYS A 42 19.31 -1.47 20.05
C CYS A 42 19.31 -2.45 21.24
N ARG A 43 20.30 -3.35 21.29
CA ARG A 43 20.47 -4.32 22.38
C ARG A 43 20.44 -3.66 23.76
N GLN A 44 21.16 -2.56 23.96
CA GLN A 44 21.17 -1.83 25.23
C GLN A 44 19.76 -1.40 25.65
N CYS A 45 18.95 -0.90 24.71
CA CYS A 45 17.57 -0.52 24.98
C CYS A 45 16.69 -1.72 25.30
N ILE A 46 16.85 -2.84 24.59
CA ILE A 46 16.15 -4.10 24.88
C ILE A 46 16.48 -4.62 26.29
N ASP A 47 17.75 -4.59 26.69
CA ASP A 47 18.18 -5.06 28.01
C ASP A 47 17.54 -4.23 29.14
N ILE A 48 17.36 -2.92 28.93
CA ILE A 48 16.64 -2.02 29.86
C ILE A 48 15.15 -2.41 29.98
N ILE A 49 14.51 -2.78 28.87
CA ILE A 49 13.09 -3.12 28.85
C ILE A 49 12.80 -4.61 28.99
N ARG A 50 13.80 -5.45 29.29
CA ARG A 50 13.70 -6.93 29.29
C ARG A 50 12.52 -7.53 30.07
N ASN A 51 12.05 -6.81 31.10
CA ASN A 51 10.94 -7.23 31.96
C ASN A 51 9.57 -6.71 31.51
N GLN A 52 9.51 -5.90 30.46
CA GLN A 52 8.26 -5.41 29.89
C GLN A 52 7.61 -6.49 29.03
N THR A 53 6.29 -6.43 28.91
CA THR A 53 5.49 -7.35 28.08
C THR A 53 4.87 -6.67 26.86
N LYS A 54 5.09 -5.35 26.75
CA LYS A 54 4.55 -4.48 25.71
C LYS A 54 5.64 -3.58 25.17
N CYS A 55 5.53 -3.23 23.90
CA CYS A 55 6.42 -2.29 23.26
C CYS A 55 6.27 -0.89 23.87
N PRO A 56 7.36 -0.21 24.24
CA PRO A 56 7.29 1.13 24.82
C PRO A 56 6.82 2.21 23.83
N GLN A 57 6.82 1.94 22.52
CA GLN A 57 6.41 2.91 21.49
C GLN A 57 4.89 2.93 21.28
N ASP A 58 4.28 1.76 21.09
CA ASP A 58 2.89 1.61 20.67
C ASP A 58 2.04 0.76 21.63
N GLN A 59 2.64 0.29 22.74
CA GLN A 59 1.98 -0.54 23.75
C GLN A 59 1.44 -1.88 23.22
N VAL A 60 1.86 -2.31 22.04
CA VAL A 60 1.52 -3.61 21.48
C VAL A 60 2.17 -4.70 22.33
N SER A 61 1.36 -5.66 22.78
CA SER A 61 1.84 -6.84 23.50
C SER A 61 2.78 -7.65 22.61
N PHE A 62 3.91 -8.09 23.14
CA PHE A 62 4.88 -8.85 22.36
C PHE A 62 4.35 -10.20 21.85
N GLY A 63 3.30 -10.74 22.48
CA GLY A 63 2.64 -11.99 22.07
C GLY A 63 3.53 -13.24 22.14
N ILE A 64 4.76 -13.10 22.67
CA ILE A 64 5.70 -14.19 22.89
C ILE A 64 5.48 -14.76 24.29
N ASN A 65 4.65 -15.79 24.38
CA ASN A 65 4.63 -16.60 25.59
C ASN A 65 5.96 -17.37 25.64
N HIS A 66 6.76 -17.14 26.68
CA HIS A 66 7.98 -17.91 27.02
C HIS A 66 9.33 -17.51 26.40
N ILE A 67 9.45 -16.46 25.58
CA ILE A 67 10.76 -15.97 25.10
C ILE A 67 11.04 -14.59 25.70
N PRO A 68 12.11 -14.43 26.48
CA PRO A 68 12.57 -13.12 26.91
C PRO A 68 12.98 -12.27 25.71
N ILE A 69 12.55 -11.01 25.63
CA ILE A 69 12.85 -10.12 24.49
C ILE A 69 14.35 -9.86 24.31
N ASP A 70 15.14 -9.95 25.38
CA ASP A 70 16.60 -9.85 25.39
C ASP A 70 17.29 -11.07 24.77
N GLN A 71 16.55 -12.14 24.47
CA GLN A 71 17.03 -13.30 23.71
C GLN A 71 16.64 -13.26 22.23
N LEU A 72 15.96 -12.19 21.79
CA LEU A 72 15.66 -12.01 20.38
C LEU A 72 16.95 -11.78 19.55
N PRO A 73 16.93 -12.22 18.29
CA PRO A 73 18.07 -12.15 17.41
C PRO A 73 18.33 -10.73 16.94
N THR A 74 19.58 -10.50 16.54
CA THR A 74 19.96 -9.27 15.86
C THR A 74 19.35 -9.23 14.45
N ASN A 75 18.76 -8.11 14.06
CA ASN A 75 18.23 -7.90 12.70
C ASN A 75 19.38 -7.64 11.71
N TYR A 76 19.98 -8.72 11.20
CA TYR A 76 21.06 -8.65 10.20
C TYR A 76 20.68 -7.97 8.89
N PRO A 77 19.48 -8.15 8.32
CA PRO A 77 19.05 -7.41 7.14
C PRO A 77 19.29 -5.89 7.25
N LEU A 78 18.93 -5.24 8.36
CA LEU A 78 19.23 -3.81 8.55
C LEU A 78 20.73 -3.51 8.60
N LEU A 79 21.52 -4.39 9.23
CA LEU A 79 22.98 -4.23 9.26
C LEU A 79 23.59 -4.39 7.88
N ILE A 80 23.01 -5.20 6.99
CA ILE A 80 23.44 -5.31 5.58
C ILE A 80 23.16 -4.01 4.82
N VAL A 81 22.05 -3.33 5.12
CA VAL A 81 21.76 -2.01 4.55
C VAL A 81 22.88 -1.02 4.93
N LEU A 82 23.28 -0.99 6.20
CA LEU A 82 24.29 -0.06 6.72
C LEU A 82 25.74 -0.44 6.39
N TYR A 83 26.09 -1.73 6.45
CA TYR A 83 27.47 -2.22 6.41
C TYR A 83 27.71 -3.20 5.26
N ASP A 84 28.95 -3.28 4.79
CA ASP A 84 29.36 -4.29 3.84
C ASP A 84 29.24 -5.69 4.48
N PRO A 85 28.53 -6.66 3.84
CA PRO A 85 28.43 -8.03 4.34
C PRO A 85 29.77 -8.70 4.65
N SER A 86 30.85 -8.31 3.96
CA SER A 86 32.20 -8.83 4.20
C SER A 86 32.73 -8.47 5.60
N LYS A 87 32.25 -7.37 6.18
CA LYS A 87 32.57 -6.89 7.53
C LYS A 87 31.69 -7.53 8.61
N LEU A 88 30.56 -8.11 8.23
CA LEU A 88 29.69 -8.84 9.14
C LEU A 88 30.30 -10.22 9.48
N PRO A 89 30.05 -10.77 10.67
CA PRO A 89 30.68 -12.01 11.09
C PRO A 89 30.08 -13.14 10.26
N LYS A 90 30.94 -13.92 9.61
CA LYS A 90 30.55 -15.14 8.92
C LYS A 90 30.02 -16.13 9.95
N GLY A 91 28.70 -16.31 10.02
CA GLY A 91 28.04 -17.22 10.97
C GLY A 91 26.83 -16.66 11.74
N GLY A 92 26.40 -15.43 11.47
CA GLY A 92 25.26 -14.81 12.18
C GLY A 92 25.59 -14.44 13.63
N ASP A 93 24.61 -13.94 14.40
CA ASP A 93 24.79 -13.72 15.84
C ASP A 93 25.01 -15.10 16.44
N LYS A 94 26.14 -15.35 17.11
CA LYS A 94 26.39 -16.63 17.78
C LYS A 94 25.25 -16.97 18.77
N ARG A 95 24.45 -15.97 19.16
CA ARG A 95 23.24 -16.12 19.96
C ARG A 95 22.02 -16.66 19.21
N TYR A 96 22.00 -16.74 17.87
CA TYR A 96 20.96 -17.49 17.16
C TYR A 96 20.92 -18.95 17.62
N GLY A 97 22.11 -19.58 17.66
CA GLY A 97 22.25 -20.93 18.21
C GLY A 97 21.95 -21.04 19.71
N GLN A 98 21.83 -19.91 20.41
CA GLN A 98 21.51 -19.84 21.84
C GLN A 98 20.09 -19.33 22.09
N CYS A 99 19.35 -18.92 21.05
CA CYS A 99 17.96 -18.54 21.17
C CYS A 99 17.15 -19.81 21.47
N PRO A 100 16.44 -19.89 22.62
CA PRO A 100 15.71 -21.10 22.98
C PRO A 100 14.66 -21.50 21.95
N PHE A 101 14.16 -20.56 21.16
CA PHE A 101 13.23 -20.86 20.07
C PHE A 101 13.92 -21.52 18.89
N TYR A 102 15.05 -20.99 18.45
CA TYR A 102 15.84 -21.57 17.36
C TYR A 102 16.35 -22.98 17.72
N MET A 103 16.71 -23.20 18.99
CA MET A 103 17.12 -24.53 19.48
C MET A 103 16.01 -25.57 19.45
N LYS A 104 14.73 -25.15 19.54
CA LYS A 104 13.57 -26.06 19.44
C LYS A 104 13.21 -26.44 18.02
N PHE A 105 13.77 -25.77 17.02
CA PHE A 105 13.51 -26.10 15.62
C PHE A 105 14.15 -27.43 15.24
N ASP A 106 13.38 -28.25 14.52
CA ASP A 106 13.93 -29.35 13.74
C ASP A 106 14.85 -28.82 12.63
N GLU A 107 15.63 -29.71 12.02
CA GLU A 107 16.61 -29.33 10.99
C GLU A 107 15.97 -28.71 9.74
N ASN A 108 14.76 -29.12 9.35
CA ASN A 108 14.06 -28.53 8.20
C ASN A 108 13.58 -27.10 8.50
N THR A 109 13.07 -26.86 9.71
CA THR A 109 12.69 -25.53 10.18
C THR A 109 13.91 -24.61 10.31
N LYS A 110 15.06 -25.12 10.77
CA LYS A 110 16.32 -24.35 10.77
C LYS A 110 16.80 -23.98 9.37
N LEU A 111 16.65 -24.89 8.40
CA LEU A 111 17.01 -24.64 7.00
C LEU A 111 16.11 -23.55 6.39
N THR A 112 14.79 -23.64 6.60
CA THR A 112 13.85 -22.63 6.10
C THR A 112 14.04 -21.28 6.79
N PHE A 113 14.30 -21.24 8.10
CA PHE A 113 14.66 -20.01 8.82
C PHE A 113 15.89 -19.32 8.18
N LYS A 114 16.97 -20.08 7.93
CA LYS A 114 18.17 -19.56 7.25
C LYS A 114 17.87 -19.08 5.82
N ALA A 115 16.94 -19.75 5.13
CA ALA A 115 16.52 -19.33 3.79
C ALA A 115 15.79 -17.98 3.83
N VAL A 116 14.90 -17.77 4.81
CA VAL A 116 14.23 -16.48 5.05
C VAL A 116 15.25 -15.38 5.33
N GLU A 117 16.23 -15.63 6.20
CA GLU A 117 17.32 -14.68 6.48
C GLU A 117 18.12 -14.32 5.23
N SER A 118 18.49 -15.33 4.44
CA SER A 118 19.22 -15.14 3.19
C SER A 118 18.44 -14.29 2.19
N LEU A 119 17.13 -14.50 2.07
CA LEU A 119 16.28 -13.73 1.16
C LEU A 119 16.08 -12.28 1.63
N LEU A 120 15.85 -12.04 2.92
CA LEU A 120 15.83 -10.68 3.48
C LEU A 120 17.18 -9.97 3.30
N GLY A 121 18.28 -10.71 3.41
CA GLY A 121 19.62 -10.23 3.10
C GLY A 121 19.78 -9.83 1.63
N LYS A 122 19.24 -10.61 0.68
CA LYS A 122 19.24 -10.26 -0.76
C LYS A 122 18.45 -8.99 -1.03
N ILE A 123 17.28 -8.82 -0.41
CA ILE A 123 16.50 -7.57 -0.50
C ILE A 123 17.32 -6.39 0.03
N SER A 124 17.98 -6.56 1.17
CA SER A 124 18.84 -5.53 1.77
C SER A 124 20.03 -5.17 0.85
N LEU A 125 20.60 -6.16 0.16
CA LEU A 125 21.66 -5.95 -0.82
C LEU A 125 21.17 -5.23 -2.08
N ALA A 126 19.96 -5.54 -2.55
CA ALA A 126 19.39 -4.89 -3.73
C ALA A 126 19.20 -3.38 -3.51
N ILE A 127 18.83 -2.98 -2.29
CA ILE A 127 18.57 -1.56 -1.97
C ILE A 127 19.80 -0.78 -1.51
N LYS A 128 20.88 -1.46 -1.09
CA LYS A 128 22.08 -0.83 -0.55
C LYS A 128 22.75 0.16 -1.53
N PRO A 129 22.98 -0.18 -2.82
CA PRO A 129 23.55 0.76 -3.78
C PRO A 129 22.72 2.04 -3.91
N ILE A 130 21.39 1.91 -3.92
CA ILE A 130 20.45 3.04 -4.01
C ILE A 130 20.63 4.01 -2.84
N ILE A 131 20.87 3.49 -1.64
CA ILE A 131 21.16 4.31 -0.44
C ILE A 131 22.52 4.98 -0.55
N ASN A 132 23.56 4.21 -0.90
CA ASN A 132 24.94 4.69 -1.02
C ASN A 132 25.07 5.81 -2.06
N ASP A 133 24.41 5.64 -3.20
CA ASP A 133 24.42 6.58 -4.32
C ASP A 133 23.42 7.73 -4.13
N LYS A 134 22.72 7.77 -2.98
CA LYS A 134 21.71 8.78 -2.64
C LYS A 134 20.56 8.88 -3.65
N GLN A 135 20.24 7.77 -4.30
CA GLN A 135 19.17 7.64 -5.30
C GLN A 135 17.85 7.17 -4.71
N TRP A 136 17.75 7.05 -3.37
CA TRP A 136 16.55 6.52 -2.71
C TRP A 136 15.27 7.23 -3.12
N GLN A 137 15.26 8.57 -3.05
CA GLN A 137 14.07 9.37 -3.35
C GLN A 137 13.72 9.40 -4.84
N SER A 138 14.68 9.14 -5.74
CA SER A 138 14.39 9.02 -7.17
C SER A 138 13.78 7.67 -7.54
N ILE A 139 14.13 6.60 -6.82
CA ILE A 139 13.67 5.25 -7.12
C ILE A 139 12.42 4.86 -6.32
N PHE A 140 12.32 5.25 -5.05
CA PHE A 140 11.28 4.82 -4.14
C PHE A 140 10.46 5.99 -3.58
N SER A 141 9.14 5.85 -3.65
CA SER A 141 8.20 6.71 -2.92
C SER A 141 8.30 6.48 -1.41
N ASP A 142 7.77 7.40 -0.61
CA ASP A 142 7.69 7.21 0.84
C ASP A 142 6.83 5.99 1.22
N SER A 143 5.80 5.69 0.42
CA SER A 143 4.98 4.49 0.59
C SER A 143 5.79 3.20 0.36
N MET A 144 6.56 3.15 -0.73
CA MET A 144 7.46 2.03 -1.00
C MET A 144 8.52 1.89 0.10
N THR A 145 9.08 3.01 0.55
CA THR A 145 10.04 3.08 1.67
C THR A 145 9.47 2.41 2.92
N ARG A 146 8.26 2.82 3.35
CA ARG A 146 7.58 2.21 4.50
C ARG A 146 7.39 0.71 4.35
N LYS A 147 7.02 0.23 3.17
CA LYS A 147 6.76 -1.20 2.92
C LYS A 147 8.04 -2.03 2.91
N ILE A 148 9.11 -1.53 2.29
CA ILE A 148 10.42 -2.18 2.31
C ILE A 148 10.92 -2.30 3.75
N PHE A 149 10.92 -1.19 4.50
CA PHE A 149 11.41 -1.21 5.87
C PHE A 149 10.46 -1.93 6.83
N SER A 150 9.15 -1.96 6.59
CA SER A 150 8.22 -2.81 7.34
C SER A 150 8.56 -4.29 7.19
N LEU A 151 8.98 -4.73 6.00
CA LEU A 151 9.43 -6.10 5.76
C LEU A 151 10.78 -6.36 6.43
N LEU A 152 11.76 -5.47 6.27
CA LEU A 152 13.09 -5.62 6.89
C LEU A 152 13.03 -5.53 8.43
N ASN A 153 12.07 -4.78 8.97
CA ASN A 153 11.74 -4.68 10.39
C ASN A 153 10.68 -5.71 10.83
N SER A 154 10.62 -6.87 10.19
CA SER A 154 9.74 -7.95 10.63
C SER A 154 10.49 -8.99 11.45
N GLN A 155 9.88 -9.38 12.58
CA GLN A 155 10.29 -10.56 13.34
C GLN A 155 9.54 -11.79 12.80
N TYR A 156 10.15 -12.97 12.82
CA TYR A 156 9.52 -14.19 12.27
C TYR A 156 9.80 -15.43 13.13
N ILE A 157 10.31 -15.23 14.34
CA ILE A 157 10.48 -16.31 15.32
C ILE A 157 9.14 -16.96 15.62
N ASP A 158 8.17 -16.24 16.16
CA ASP A 158 6.88 -16.84 16.54
C ASP A 158 5.84 -16.81 15.41
N ARG A 159 4.78 -17.60 15.56
CA ARG A 159 3.72 -17.74 14.56
C ARG A 159 2.98 -16.44 14.27
N ALA A 160 2.70 -15.62 15.29
CA ALA A 160 1.97 -14.37 15.10
C ALA A 160 2.81 -13.37 14.30
N SER A 161 4.11 -13.27 14.60
CA SER A 161 5.03 -12.42 13.84
C SER A 161 5.23 -12.93 12.40
N ARG A 162 5.24 -14.25 12.17
CA ARG A 162 5.26 -14.82 10.80
C ARG A 162 4.07 -14.39 9.95
N LEU A 163 2.86 -14.28 10.53
CA LEU A 163 1.70 -13.77 9.80
C LEU A 163 1.90 -12.30 9.40
N LYS A 164 2.50 -11.49 10.27
CA LYS A 164 2.88 -10.09 9.95
C LYS A 164 3.90 -10.00 8.82
N VAL A 165 4.82 -10.95 8.73
CA VAL A 165 5.77 -11.03 7.61
C VAL A 165 5.03 -11.31 6.30
N VAL A 166 4.10 -12.26 6.28
CA VAL A 166 3.28 -12.57 5.09
C VAL A 166 2.47 -11.33 4.65
N GLU A 167 1.85 -10.61 5.60
CA GLU A 167 1.14 -9.36 5.35
C GLU A 167 2.06 -8.29 4.75
N ALA A 168 3.26 -8.11 5.31
CA ALA A 168 4.25 -7.16 4.82
C ALA A 168 4.73 -7.50 3.39
N ILE A 169 5.01 -8.78 3.11
CA ILE A 169 5.41 -9.24 1.77
C ILE A 169 4.30 -8.99 0.75
N ARG A 170 3.06 -9.33 1.08
CA ARG A 170 1.91 -9.08 0.20
C ARG A 170 1.76 -7.58 -0.07
N SER A 171 1.80 -6.76 0.98
CA SER A 171 1.65 -5.31 0.88
C SER A 171 2.74 -4.67 0.01
N LEU A 172 3.98 -5.16 0.13
CA LEU A 172 5.10 -4.76 -0.72
C LEU A 172 4.88 -5.21 -2.16
N GLY A 173 4.47 -6.47 -2.38
CA GLY A 173 4.18 -7.02 -3.71
C GLY A 173 3.09 -6.27 -4.46
N GLU A 174 2.00 -5.93 -3.79
CA GLU A 174 0.90 -5.15 -4.37
C GLU A 174 1.36 -3.76 -4.77
N HIS A 175 2.15 -3.11 -3.92
CA HIS A 175 2.66 -1.78 -4.23
C HIS A 175 3.69 -1.78 -5.36
N MET A 176 4.57 -2.78 -5.42
CA MET A 176 5.47 -2.96 -6.57
C MET A 176 4.70 -3.17 -7.88
N CYS A 177 3.59 -3.92 -7.85
CA CYS A 177 2.73 -4.12 -9.01
C CYS A 177 2.11 -2.79 -9.49
N ILE A 178 1.64 -1.97 -8.57
CA ILE A 178 1.12 -0.62 -8.86
C ILE A 178 2.23 0.27 -9.44
N ASP A 179 3.42 0.27 -8.84
CA ASP A 179 4.57 1.04 -9.33
C ASP A 179 4.93 0.68 -10.78
N PHE A 180 4.93 -0.61 -11.13
CA PHE A 180 5.13 -1.02 -12.53
C PHE A 180 4.05 -0.48 -13.46
N ILE A 181 2.78 -0.54 -13.06
CA ILE A 181 1.67 0.00 -13.85
C ILE A 181 1.87 1.49 -14.09
N LEU A 182 2.21 2.24 -13.04
CA LEU A 182 2.46 3.68 -13.12
C LEU A 182 3.65 3.99 -14.02
N CYS A 183 4.73 3.23 -13.92
CA CYS A 183 5.90 3.43 -14.79
C CYS A 183 5.60 3.12 -16.27
N CYS A 184 4.63 2.23 -16.56
CA CYS A 184 4.15 1.98 -17.93
C CYS A 184 3.20 3.07 -18.45
N GLN A 185 2.60 3.86 -17.56
CA GLN A 185 1.67 4.92 -17.92
C GLN A 185 2.44 6.24 -18.14
N ASN A 186 2.59 6.64 -19.40
CA ASN A 186 3.17 7.95 -19.70
C ASN A 186 2.24 9.07 -19.20
N SER A 187 2.75 10.06 -18.46
CA SER A 187 1.95 11.14 -17.84
C SER A 187 1.08 11.91 -18.86
N GLU A 188 1.58 12.11 -20.08
CA GLU A 188 0.83 12.76 -21.16
C GLU A 188 -0.32 11.86 -21.65
N GLN A 189 -0.05 10.58 -21.90
CA GLN A 189 -1.09 9.62 -22.31
C GLN A 189 -2.08 9.33 -21.18
N LEU A 190 -1.67 9.39 -19.91
CA LEU A 190 -2.56 9.25 -18.77
C LEU A 190 -3.53 10.44 -18.73
N THR A 191 -3.02 11.66 -18.91
CA THR A 191 -3.86 12.86 -18.96
C THR A 191 -4.80 12.81 -20.16
N ASP A 192 -4.35 12.35 -21.32
CA ASP A 192 -5.18 12.24 -22.53
C ASP A 192 -6.15 11.05 -22.50
N ASN A 193 -5.79 9.93 -21.86
CA ASN A 193 -6.68 8.81 -21.60
C ASN A 193 -7.70 9.15 -20.52
N LEU A 194 -7.30 9.87 -19.47
CA LEU A 194 -8.25 10.44 -18.51
C LEU A 194 -9.16 11.41 -19.24
N ARG A 195 -8.64 12.34 -20.05
CA ARG A 195 -9.45 13.24 -20.87
C ARG A 195 -10.33 12.50 -21.87
N SER A 196 -9.94 11.36 -22.44
CA SER A 196 -10.76 10.61 -23.39
C SER A 196 -11.85 9.79 -22.68
N VAL A 197 -11.53 9.14 -21.55
CA VAL A 197 -12.48 8.44 -20.67
C VAL A 197 -13.45 9.42 -20.02
N ILE A 198 -12.96 10.59 -19.61
CA ILE A 198 -13.73 11.71 -19.03
C ILE A 198 -14.39 12.55 -20.15
N GLY A 199 -14.06 12.29 -21.43
CA GLY A 199 -14.64 12.92 -22.62
C GLY A 199 -14.50 14.44 -22.70
N VAL A 200 -13.29 14.96 -22.51
CA VAL A 200 -12.92 16.39 -22.54
C VAL A 200 -12.90 16.97 -23.97
N GLN A 201 -13.18 16.19 -25.01
CA GLN A 201 -13.43 16.76 -26.33
C GLN A 201 -14.79 17.50 -26.34
N HIS A 202 -14.72 18.84 -26.40
CA HIS A 202 -15.82 19.78 -26.69
C HIS A 202 -16.85 20.05 -25.57
N GLY A 203 -16.43 20.58 -24.41
CA GLY A 203 -17.36 21.16 -23.43
C GLY A 203 -18.27 20.18 -22.70
N GLN A 204 -17.94 18.88 -22.71
CA GLN A 204 -18.72 17.85 -22.02
C GLN A 204 -18.31 17.62 -20.55
N PHE A 205 -17.24 18.27 -20.08
CA PHE A 205 -16.79 18.21 -18.70
C PHE A 205 -16.74 19.61 -18.14
N LEU A 206 -17.49 19.84 -17.06
CA LEU A 206 -17.55 21.13 -16.39
C LEU A 206 -16.31 21.30 -15.52
N GLU A 207 -15.82 22.53 -15.41
CA GLU A 207 -14.75 22.84 -14.47
C GLU A 207 -15.17 22.54 -13.02
N PRO A 208 -14.22 22.29 -12.11
CA PRO A 208 -14.44 22.04 -10.68
C PRO A 208 -15.58 22.85 -10.04
N ALA A 209 -15.50 24.19 -10.14
CA ALA A 209 -16.48 25.09 -9.56
C ALA A 209 -17.87 24.90 -10.17
N MET A 210 -17.93 24.57 -11.46
CA MET A 210 -19.19 24.39 -12.18
C MET A 210 -19.81 23.01 -11.93
N GLN A 211 -19.00 21.97 -11.71
CA GLN A 211 -19.50 20.69 -11.20
C GLN A 211 -20.13 20.83 -9.82
N GLU A 212 -19.51 21.62 -8.95
CA GLU A 212 -20.05 21.92 -7.63
C GLU A 212 -21.42 22.61 -7.72
N ILE A 213 -21.54 23.65 -8.55
CA ILE A 213 -22.82 24.35 -8.77
C ILE A 213 -23.89 23.39 -9.34
N VAL A 214 -23.53 22.56 -10.32
CA VAL A 214 -24.46 21.58 -10.91
C VAL A 214 -24.88 20.51 -9.90
N LEU A 215 -23.96 20.00 -9.06
CA LEU A 215 -24.30 19.04 -8.00
C LEU A 215 -25.20 19.66 -6.94
N GLN A 216 -24.96 20.91 -6.55
CA GLN A 216 -25.83 21.64 -5.63
C GLN A 216 -27.24 21.83 -6.21
N SER A 217 -27.35 22.20 -7.49
CA SER A 217 -28.64 22.29 -8.20
C SER A 217 -29.36 20.94 -8.28
N ILE A 218 -28.66 19.84 -8.61
CA ILE A 218 -29.24 18.49 -8.64
C ILE A 218 -29.80 18.12 -7.25
N VAL A 219 -29.05 18.38 -6.18
CA VAL A 219 -29.50 18.11 -4.81
C VAL A 219 -30.72 18.97 -4.46
N SER A 220 -30.73 20.26 -4.83
CA SER A 220 -31.86 21.15 -4.59
C SER A 220 -33.14 20.66 -5.30
N PHE A 221 -33.06 20.39 -6.61
CA PHE A 221 -34.22 19.91 -7.38
C PHE A 221 -34.77 18.58 -6.84
N LEU A 222 -33.90 17.67 -6.43
CA LEU A 222 -34.33 16.36 -5.93
C LEU A 222 -34.73 16.37 -4.45
N LYS A 223 -34.50 17.46 -3.72
CA LYS A 223 -35.11 17.73 -2.41
C LYS A 223 -36.53 18.26 -2.54
N ASP A 224 -36.74 19.20 -3.45
CA ASP A 224 -38.01 19.90 -3.62
C ASP A 224 -39.06 19.06 -4.37
N HIS A 225 -38.62 18.02 -5.09
CA HIS A 225 -39.48 17.14 -5.87
C HIS A 225 -39.41 15.68 -5.39
N SER A 226 -40.57 15.00 -5.37
CA SER A 226 -40.69 13.63 -4.84
C SER A 226 -39.99 12.57 -5.70
N ALA A 227 -40.00 12.75 -7.03
CA ALA A 227 -39.22 11.99 -8.02
C ALA A 227 -39.25 12.71 -9.39
N LEU A 228 -38.12 12.78 -10.10
CA LEU A 228 -38.02 13.40 -11.42
C LEU A 228 -37.48 12.43 -12.47
N SER A 229 -37.93 12.53 -13.72
CA SER A 229 -37.28 11.77 -14.80
C SER A 229 -35.94 12.41 -15.17
N ASN A 230 -34.99 11.60 -15.63
CA ASN A 230 -33.65 12.07 -16.02
C ASN A 230 -33.73 13.26 -17.02
N LYS A 231 -34.62 13.17 -18.01
CA LYS A 231 -34.86 14.24 -18.99
C LYS A 231 -35.29 15.57 -18.34
N HIS A 232 -36.20 15.53 -17.37
CA HIS A 232 -36.68 16.74 -16.69
C HIS A 232 -35.63 17.29 -15.72
N LEU A 233 -34.92 16.42 -14.98
CA LEU A 233 -33.85 16.82 -14.07
C LEU A 233 -32.74 17.57 -14.83
N VAL A 234 -32.24 16.96 -15.90
CA VAL A 234 -31.15 17.52 -16.70
C VAL A 234 -31.56 18.83 -17.36
N HIS A 235 -32.78 18.89 -17.93
CA HIS A 235 -33.30 20.12 -18.52
C HIS A 235 -33.43 21.24 -17.47
N SER A 236 -33.94 20.94 -16.27
CA SER A 236 -34.13 21.93 -15.20
C SER A 236 -32.80 22.49 -14.69
N VAL A 237 -31.79 21.63 -14.54
CA VAL A 237 -30.44 22.03 -14.13
C VAL A 237 -29.75 22.87 -15.20
N VAL A 238 -29.86 22.51 -16.48
CA VAL A 238 -29.31 23.31 -17.59
C VAL A 238 -29.99 24.68 -17.65
N LEU A 239 -31.31 24.76 -17.48
CA LEU A 239 -32.00 26.04 -17.45
C LEU A 239 -31.63 26.91 -16.24
N GLN A 240 -31.36 26.31 -15.08
CA GLN A 240 -30.99 27.07 -13.89
C GLN A 240 -29.54 27.57 -13.94
N VAL A 241 -28.60 26.70 -14.34
CA VAL A 241 -27.16 26.97 -14.25
C VAL A 241 -26.61 27.53 -15.56
N GLY A 242 -27.12 27.05 -16.70
CA GLY A 242 -26.66 27.45 -18.04
C GLY A 242 -26.96 28.90 -18.43
N VAL A 243 -27.83 29.59 -17.67
CA VAL A 243 -28.05 31.04 -17.81
C VAL A 243 -26.81 31.83 -17.39
N ASN A 244 -26.05 31.32 -16.41
CA ASN A 244 -24.87 31.98 -15.86
C ASN A 244 -23.56 31.49 -16.47
N ASP A 245 -23.54 30.26 -17.02
CA ASP A 245 -22.39 29.73 -17.74
C ASP A 245 -22.81 28.96 -19.01
N PRO A 246 -22.48 29.46 -20.21
CA PRO A 246 -22.84 28.83 -21.48
C PRO A 246 -22.18 27.46 -21.71
N ASN A 247 -21.18 27.08 -20.90
CA ASN A 247 -20.56 25.75 -20.94
C ASN A 247 -21.43 24.66 -20.29
N VAL A 248 -22.47 25.02 -19.53
CA VAL A 248 -23.42 24.06 -18.92
C VAL A 248 -24.48 23.64 -19.93
N ILE A 249 -24.12 22.66 -20.73
CA ILE A 249 -24.99 22.07 -21.77
C ILE A 249 -25.55 20.72 -21.33
N GLN A 250 -26.69 20.31 -21.92
CA GLN A 250 -27.38 19.05 -21.63
C GLN A 250 -26.47 17.79 -21.61
N PRO A 251 -25.49 17.61 -22.52
CA PRO A 251 -24.54 16.50 -22.44
C PRO A 251 -23.69 16.48 -21.16
N SER A 252 -23.22 17.65 -20.70
CA SER A 252 -22.36 17.77 -19.52
C SER A 252 -23.10 17.41 -18.22
N VAL A 253 -24.34 17.88 -18.09
CA VAL A 253 -25.22 17.57 -16.95
C VAL A 253 -25.68 16.12 -16.97
N ASN A 254 -26.02 15.57 -18.15
CA ASN A 254 -26.35 14.15 -18.31
C ASN A 254 -25.21 13.25 -17.83
N ARG A 255 -23.95 13.61 -18.10
CA ARG A 255 -22.78 12.83 -17.66
C ARG A 255 -22.71 12.78 -16.13
N ILE A 256 -22.90 13.92 -15.45
CA ILE A 256 -22.92 13.98 -13.98
C ILE A 256 -24.05 13.11 -13.42
N VAL A 257 -25.27 13.20 -13.99
CA VAL A 257 -26.41 12.36 -13.56
C VAL A 257 -26.14 10.86 -13.82
N ASN A 258 -25.49 10.50 -14.93
CA ASN A 258 -25.11 9.11 -15.21
C ASN A 258 -24.05 8.59 -14.24
N LEU A 259 -23.07 9.42 -13.87
CA LEU A 259 -22.06 9.07 -12.86
C LEU A 259 -22.71 8.80 -11.50
N LEU A 260 -23.61 9.67 -11.06
CA LEU A 260 -24.38 9.48 -9.83
C LEU A 260 -25.25 8.21 -9.89
N SER A 261 -25.77 7.86 -11.07
CA SER A 261 -26.51 6.61 -11.29
C SER A 261 -25.62 5.38 -11.18
N GLY A 262 -24.43 5.41 -11.79
CA GLY A 262 -23.42 4.35 -11.66
C GLY A 262 -22.92 4.18 -10.23
N ALA A 263 -22.81 5.28 -9.49
CA ALA A 263 -22.50 5.31 -8.06
C ALA A 263 -23.69 4.89 -7.16
N SER A 264 -24.80 4.42 -7.73
CA SER A 264 -25.98 3.95 -7.00
C SER A 264 -26.58 4.99 -6.04
N CYS A 265 -26.46 6.28 -6.37
CA CYS A 265 -26.95 7.38 -5.54
C CYS A 265 -28.49 7.56 -5.64
N PHE A 266 -29.11 7.00 -6.69
CA PHE A 266 -30.54 7.13 -6.93
C PHE A 266 -31.32 5.86 -6.58
N GLN A 267 -32.55 6.06 -6.12
CA GLN A 267 -33.61 5.07 -6.09
C GLN A 267 -34.50 5.30 -7.31
N VAL A 268 -34.68 4.27 -8.13
CA VAL A 268 -35.49 4.35 -9.35
C VAL A 268 -36.92 3.93 -9.01
N GLN A 269 -37.88 4.80 -9.33
CA GLN A 269 -39.32 4.58 -9.15
C GLN A 269 -40.01 4.55 -10.52
N ARG A 270 -40.91 3.58 -10.72
CA ARG A 270 -41.60 3.37 -11.99
C ARG A 270 -43.01 3.93 -11.88
N ASN A 271 -43.28 5.02 -12.60
CA ASN A 271 -44.60 5.65 -12.66
C ASN A 271 -45.14 5.52 -14.10
N GLY A 272 -45.96 4.49 -14.34
CA GLY A 272 -46.41 4.13 -15.69
C GLY A 272 -45.24 3.75 -16.61
N ASP A 273 -45.19 4.32 -17.81
CA ASP A 273 -44.12 4.09 -18.80
C ASP A 273 -42.83 4.89 -18.51
N SER A 274 -42.82 5.73 -17.48
CA SER A 274 -41.69 6.63 -17.17
C SER A 274 -40.91 6.18 -15.94
N LEU A 275 -39.57 6.14 -16.07
CA LEU A 275 -38.66 5.96 -14.94
C LEU A 275 -38.35 7.32 -14.31
N SER A 276 -38.61 7.43 -13.02
CA SER A 276 -38.31 8.59 -12.20
C SER A 276 -37.24 8.23 -11.17
N MET A 277 -36.41 9.19 -10.81
CA MET A 277 -35.25 9.02 -9.96
C MET A 277 -35.41 9.91 -8.73
N LYS A 278 -35.06 9.36 -7.57
CA LYS A 278 -35.01 10.07 -6.29
C LYS A 278 -33.65 9.83 -5.64
N LEU A 279 -33.06 10.84 -4.99
CA LEU A 279 -31.87 10.61 -4.17
C LEU A 279 -32.23 9.75 -2.96
N LYS A 280 -31.41 8.73 -2.69
CA LYS A 280 -31.51 7.97 -1.42
C LYS A 280 -31.32 8.92 -0.24
N SER A 281 -31.91 8.60 0.91
CA SER A 281 -31.88 9.45 2.11
C SER A 281 -30.46 9.84 2.55
N GLU A 282 -29.49 8.93 2.39
CA GLU A 282 -28.08 9.19 2.70
C GLU A 282 -27.40 10.24 1.80
N PHE A 283 -27.94 10.50 0.61
CA PHE A 283 -27.34 11.38 -0.41
C PHE A 283 -28.10 12.69 -0.61
N GLN A 284 -29.09 12.99 0.23
CA GLN A 284 -29.84 14.25 0.16
C GLN A 284 -29.04 15.44 0.71
N ASN A 285 -27.85 15.24 1.26
CA ASN A 285 -26.95 16.34 1.61
C ASN A 285 -25.86 16.47 0.53
N TYR A 286 -25.64 17.70 0.04
CA TYR A 286 -24.57 18.01 -0.91
C TYR A 286 -23.21 17.48 -0.43
N GLU A 287 -22.86 17.68 0.84
CA GLU A 287 -21.59 17.21 1.41
C GLU A 287 -21.46 15.68 1.36
N THR A 288 -22.56 14.95 1.57
CA THR A 288 -22.54 13.48 1.51
C THR A 288 -22.49 12.97 0.08
N LEU A 289 -23.19 13.60 -0.85
CA LEU A 289 -23.16 13.27 -2.28
C LEU A 289 -21.78 13.57 -2.90
N ARG A 290 -21.20 14.72 -2.55
CA ARG A 290 -19.88 15.17 -3.00
C ARG A 290 -18.78 14.17 -2.62
N ARG A 291 -18.80 13.66 -1.38
CA ARG A 291 -17.84 12.66 -0.90
C ARG A 291 -17.89 11.33 -1.66
N PHE A 292 -19.00 11.00 -2.31
CA PHE A 292 -19.16 9.74 -3.03
C PHE A 292 -18.81 9.85 -4.53
N TYR A 293 -18.72 11.08 -5.04
CA TYR A 293 -18.50 11.38 -6.46
C TYR A 293 -17.01 11.34 -6.89
N ILE A 294 -16.04 11.19 -5.96
CA ILE A 294 -14.63 11.65 -6.15
C ILE A 294 -13.60 10.63 -5.56
N SER A 295 -12.54 10.19 -6.28
CA SER A 295 -11.43 9.29 -5.80
C SER A 295 -10.02 9.80 -6.22
N SER A 296 -8.87 9.29 -5.71
CA SER A 296 -7.74 10.14 -5.23
C SER A 296 -6.56 10.64 -6.11
N GLU A 297 -5.92 11.67 -5.52
CA GLU A 297 -4.60 12.28 -5.71
C GLU A 297 -4.39 13.15 -6.96
N GLN A 298 -4.41 12.59 -8.17
CA GLN A 298 -4.42 13.45 -9.37
C GLN A 298 -5.72 14.26 -9.48
N TRP A 299 -6.77 13.72 -8.88
CA TRP A 299 -8.09 14.32 -8.85
C TRP A 299 -8.21 15.50 -7.89
N SER A 300 -7.34 15.69 -6.88
CA SER A 300 -7.45 16.91 -6.06
C SER A 300 -7.13 18.15 -6.91
N SER A 301 -6.01 18.09 -7.64
CA SER A 301 -5.63 19.13 -8.59
C SER A 301 -6.52 19.16 -9.83
N LEU A 302 -6.96 18.01 -10.36
CA LEU A 302 -7.77 17.93 -11.58
C LEU A 302 -9.26 18.31 -11.34
N LEU A 303 -9.83 17.98 -10.17
CA LEU A 303 -11.24 18.24 -9.82
C LEU A 303 -11.46 19.44 -8.92
N TYR A 304 -10.43 19.97 -8.27
CA TYR A 304 -10.57 21.13 -7.38
C TYR A 304 -9.53 22.22 -7.61
N GLY A 305 -8.47 21.96 -8.39
CA GLY A 305 -7.38 22.92 -8.56
C GLY A 305 -6.57 23.18 -7.27
N ASP A 306 -6.71 22.32 -6.25
CA ASP A 306 -6.03 22.46 -4.96
C ASP A 306 -5.52 21.12 -4.39
N THR A 307 -4.76 21.20 -3.29
CA THR A 307 -4.22 20.05 -2.54
C THR A 307 -4.96 19.79 -1.23
N LYS A 308 -6.00 20.57 -0.91
CA LYS A 308 -6.64 20.54 0.42
C LYS A 308 -7.47 19.28 0.67
N HIS A 309 -7.80 18.55 -0.38
CA HIS A 309 -8.71 17.41 -0.33
C HIS A 309 -8.00 16.05 -0.35
N GLU A 310 -6.67 16.03 -0.29
CA GLU A 310 -5.81 14.84 -0.35
C GLU A 310 -6.20 13.75 0.67
N LEU A 311 -6.42 14.12 1.93
CA LEU A 311 -6.80 13.16 3.00
C LEU A 311 -8.20 12.57 2.81
N SER A 312 -9.16 13.37 2.34
CA SER A 312 -10.52 12.88 2.03
C SER A 312 -10.48 11.87 0.88
N MET A 313 -9.59 12.11 -0.06
CA MET A 313 -9.41 11.31 -1.25
C MET A 313 -8.72 9.97 -0.94
N GLN A 314 -7.71 9.99 -0.07
CA GLN A 314 -7.06 8.79 0.45
C GLN A 314 -8.06 7.88 1.19
N SER A 315 -8.93 8.44 2.04
CA SER A 315 -9.94 7.67 2.77
C SER A 315 -10.94 6.95 1.85
N ILE A 316 -11.23 7.50 0.67
CA ILE A 316 -12.11 6.88 -0.33
C ILE A 316 -11.38 5.72 -1.03
N ILE A 317 -10.10 5.88 -1.37
CA ILE A 317 -9.27 4.79 -1.92
C ILE A 317 -9.14 3.65 -0.93
N ASP A 318 -8.91 3.94 0.34
CA ASP A 318 -8.77 2.92 1.38
C ASP A 318 -10.07 2.10 1.52
N LYS A 319 -11.24 2.74 1.36
CA LYS A 319 -12.55 2.05 1.36
C LYS A 319 -12.83 1.23 0.10
N LEU A 320 -12.26 1.62 -1.03
CA LEU A 320 -12.39 0.89 -2.31
C LEU A 320 -11.35 -0.23 -2.46
N SER A 321 -10.35 -0.28 -1.57
CA SER A 321 -9.31 -1.31 -1.57
C SER A 321 -9.84 -2.62 -0.97
N THR A 322 -10.34 -3.51 -1.84
CA THR A 322 -10.80 -4.86 -1.48
C THR A 322 -9.70 -5.90 -1.68
N PRO A 323 -9.66 -7.08 -1.03
CA PRO A 323 -8.64 -8.13 -1.28
C PRO A 323 -8.49 -8.60 -2.75
N ASP A 324 -9.55 -8.46 -3.55
CA ASP A 324 -9.52 -8.66 -5.02
C ASP A 324 -8.68 -7.61 -5.76
N SER A 325 -8.27 -6.52 -5.08
CA SER A 325 -7.45 -5.42 -5.61
C SER A 325 -6.13 -5.92 -6.17
N PHE A 326 -5.46 -6.84 -5.48
CA PHE A 326 -4.16 -7.31 -5.95
C PHE A 326 -4.32 -8.18 -7.19
N SER A 327 -5.28 -9.10 -7.23
CA SER A 327 -5.57 -9.89 -8.44
C SER A 327 -5.94 -9.01 -9.63
N GLN A 328 -6.73 -7.95 -9.40
CA GLN A 328 -7.05 -6.95 -10.42
C GLN A 328 -5.83 -6.12 -10.84
N ALA A 329 -4.96 -5.75 -9.89
CA ALA A 329 -3.72 -5.05 -10.18
C ALA A 329 -2.80 -5.90 -11.07
N ILE A 330 -2.70 -7.21 -10.83
CA ILE A 330 -1.93 -8.13 -11.69
C ILE A 330 -2.47 -8.13 -13.12
N GLN A 331 -3.80 -8.18 -13.29
CA GLN A 331 -4.40 -8.11 -14.63
C GLN A 331 -4.09 -6.77 -15.32
N ARG A 332 -4.18 -5.66 -14.59
CA ARG A 332 -3.83 -4.32 -15.11
C ARG A 332 -2.35 -4.23 -15.47
N PHE A 333 -1.47 -4.77 -14.64
CA PHE A 333 -0.03 -4.88 -14.89
C PHE A 333 0.26 -5.66 -16.19
N THR A 334 -0.32 -6.85 -16.34
CA THR A 334 -0.14 -7.66 -17.55
C THR A 334 -0.64 -6.92 -18.79
N ASN A 335 -1.74 -6.18 -18.70
CA ASN A 335 -2.25 -5.38 -19.81
C ASN A 335 -1.36 -4.17 -20.12
N ALA A 336 -0.91 -3.44 -19.10
CA ALA A 336 -0.07 -2.26 -19.24
C ALA A 336 1.27 -2.60 -19.93
N LEU A 337 1.94 -3.68 -19.51
CA LEU A 337 3.19 -4.11 -20.13
C LEU A 337 3.01 -4.59 -21.57
N LYS A 338 1.90 -5.29 -21.89
CA LYS A 338 1.56 -5.67 -23.28
C LYS A 338 1.40 -4.44 -24.17
N SER A 339 0.70 -3.41 -23.68
CA SER A 339 0.47 -2.18 -24.41
C SER A 339 1.73 -1.34 -24.61
N ALA A 340 2.62 -1.31 -23.62
CA ALA A 340 3.86 -0.54 -23.67
C ALA A 340 4.99 -1.21 -24.47
N ARG A 341 4.71 -2.32 -25.17
CA ARG A 341 5.66 -3.08 -26.02
C ARG A 341 6.93 -3.54 -25.29
N TYR A 342 6.88 -3.68 -23.96
CA TYR A 342 7.95 -4.34 -23.22
C TYR A 342 7.98 -5.83 -23.57
N ALA A 343 9.17 -6.44 -23.50
CA ALA A 343 9.38 -7.82 -23.92
C ALA A 343 8.41 -8.78 -23.19
N SER A 344 7.75 -9.66 -23.95
CA SER A 344 6.90 -10.75 -23.45
C SER A 344 7.56 -11.57 -22.33
N ASP A 345 8.89 -11.62 -22.37
CA ASP A 345 9.75 -12.38 -21.47
C ASP A 345 9.78 -11.80 -20.06
N THR A 346 9.58 -10.48 -19.90
CA THR A 346 9.48 -9.85 -18.57
C THR A 346 8.13 -10.17 -17.93
N ILE A 347 7.05 -10.17 -18.72
CA ILE A 347 5.70 -10.52 -18.25
C ILE A 347 5.65 -11.98 -17.83
N SER A 348 6.22 -12.88 -18.64
CA SER A 348 6.21 -14.33 -18.35
C SER A 348 6.97 -14.69 -17.07
N TYR A 349 7.93 -13.86 -16.65
CA TYR A 349 8.70 -14.06 -15.43
C TYR A 349 8.08 -13.40 -14.19
N LEU A 350 7.54 -12.17 -14.31
CA LEU A 350 7.00 -11.42 -13.17
C LEU A 350 5.56 -11.76 -12.82
N GLU A 351 4.70 -12.09 -13.81
CA GLU A 351 3.29 -12.44 -13.54
C GLU A 351 3.15 -13.65 -12.59
N PRO A 352 3.90 -14.76 -12.76
CA PRO A 352 3.88 -15.86 -11.80
C PRO A 352 4.31 -15.44 -10.39
N CYS A 353 5.32 -14.56 -10.29
CA CYS A 353 5.79 -14.04 -9.01
C CYS A 353 4.69 -13.24 -8.30
N PHE A 354 4.01 -12.33 -9.00
CA PHE A 354 2.90 -11.58 -8.42
C PHE A 354 1.73 -12.49 -8.02
N LYS A 355 1.44 -13.56 -8.78
CA LYS A 355 0.43 -14.55 -8.40
C LYS A 355 0.80 -15.32 -7.13
N ILE A 356 2.08 -15.52 -6.84
CA ILE A 356 2.55 -16.12 -5.58
C ILE A 356 2.40 -15.11 -4.43
N LEU A 357 2.76 -13.84 -4.67
CA LEU A 357 2.61 -12.76 -3.70
C LEU A 357 1.15 -12.45 -3.35
N SER A 358 0.22 -12.65 -4.29
CA SER A 358 -1.20 -12.39 -4.10
C SER A 358 -1.96 -13.52 -3.41
N LYS A 359 -1.36 -14.70 -3.24
CA LYS A 359 -1.95 -15.78 -2.44
C LYS A 359 -1.94 -15.38 -0.96
N PHE A 360 -3.12 -15.25 -0.37
CA PHE A 360 -3.26 -14.94 1.04
C PHE A 360 -2.96 -16.18 1.89
N GLY A 361 -2.24 -15.96 3.00
CA GLY A 361 -2.07 -16.92 4.08
C GLY A 361 -2.46 -16.29 5.42
N VAL A 362 -3.75 -15.98 5.65
CA VAL A 362 -4.31 -15.74 6.99
C VAL A 362 -5.78 -16.21 7.00
N PRO A 363 -6.18 -17.14 7.89
CA PRO A 363 -7.59 -17.38 8.17
C PRO A 363 -8.15 -16.19 8.95
N ASN A 364 -9.30 -15.67 8.51
CA ASN A 364 -10.12 -14.70 9.23
C ASN A 364 -10.50 -15.29 10.60
N ASN A 365 -9.72 -14.99 11.65
CA ASN A 365 -10.06 -14.94 13.08
C ASN A 365 -8.79 -15.10 13.92
N VAL A 366 -8.10 -13.97 14.18
CA VAL A 366 -6.92 -13.91 15.06
C VAL A 366 -7.29 -14.22 16.53
N GLU A 367 -8.57 -14.23 16.89
CA GLU A 367 -9.00 -14.42 18.29
C GLU A 367 -9.49 -15.82 18.64
N GLN A 368 -9.76 -16.73 17.69
CA GLN A 368 -10.36 -18.05 18.01
C GLN A 368 -9.44 -19.26 17.85
N HIS A 369 -8.24 -19.12 17.28
CA HIS A 369 -7.35 -20.26 17.02
C HIS A 369 -6.14 -20.40 17.96
N LEU A 370 -6.07 -19.59 19.03
CA LEU A 370 -5.02 -19.71 20.05
C LEU A 370 -5.16 -20.98 20.94
N SER A 371 -6.17 -21.82 20.71
CA SER A 371 -6.53 -22.95 21.57
C SER A 371 -6.19 -24.35 21.01
N ASN A 372 -5.77 -24.50 19.75
CA ASN A 372 -5.42 -25.82 19.20
C ASN A 372 -3.91 -25.96 18.96
N ASN A 373 -3.20 -26.32 20.03
CA ASN A 373 -1.87 -26.91 19.93
C ASN A 373 -1.96 -28.29 19.25
N ASN A 374 -1.04 -28.57 18.32
CA ASN A 374 -0.67 -29.89 17.78
C ASN A 374 -1.03 -30.25 16.32
N GLN A 375 -1.19 -29.31 15.39
CA GLN A 375 -1.04 -29.64 13.96
C GLN A 375 -0.05 -28.70 13.25
N GLN A 376 1.03 -29.34 12.77
CA GLN A 376 2.20 -28.86 12.03
C GLN A 376 2.21 -27.40 11.55
N ASP A 377 3.16 -26.67 12.13
CA ASP A 377 3.47 -25.24 11.95
C ASP A 377 4.31 -24.94 10.67
N ASP A 378 4.48 -25.94 9.79
CA ASP A 378 5.34 -25.92 8.59
C ASP A 378 4.80 -25.04 7.45
N SER A 379 3.49 -24.80 7.41
CA SER A 379 2.81 -24.14 6.27
C SER A 379 3.21 -22.68 6.06
N ASN A 380 3.57 -21.95 7.12
CA ASN A 380 3.97 -20.55 7.01
C ASN A 380 5.41 -20.39 6.50
N TRP A 381 6.33 -21.28 6.87
CA TRP A 381 7.75 -21.14 6.51
C TRP A 381 8.01 -21.31 5.02
N VAL A 382 7.42 -22.32 4.41
CA VAL A 382 7.52 -22.57 2.96
C VAL A 382 6.90 -21.40 2.18
N THR A 383 5.73 -20.95 2.62
CA THR A 383 5.02 -19.81 2.02
C THR A 383 5.85 -18.53 2.09
N ILE A 384 6.38 -18.18 3.27
CA ILE A 384 7.24 -16.99 3.45
C ILE A 384 8.48 -17.09 2.55
N THR A 385 9.13 -18.26 2.49
CA THR A 385 10.35 -18.44 1.68
C THR A 385 10.05 -18.24 0.19
N GLN A 386 8.97 -18.84 -0.32
CA GLN A 386 8.56 -18.67 -1.71
C GLN A 386 8.18 -17.22 -2.02
N GLN A 387 7.39 -16.59 -1.15
CA GLN A 387 6.95 -15.21 -1.33
C GLN A 387 8.11 -14.22 -1.25
N LEU A 388 9.05 -14.39 -0.32
CA LEU A 388 10.27 -13.58 -0.26
C LEU A 388 11.14 -13.74 -1.51
N GLY A 389 11.26 -14.95 -2.05
CA GLY A 389 11.94 -15.20 -3.32
C GLY A 389 11.32 -14.40 -4.46
N CYS A 390 9.98 -14.41 -4.56
CA CYS A 390 9.27 -13.60 -5.55
C CYS A 390 9.42 -12.09 -5.29
N ALA A 391 9.35 -11.64 -4.03
CA ALA A 391 9.50 -10.23 -3.67
C ALA A 391 10.88 -9.68 -4.03
N ASP A 392 11.94 -10.44 -3.73
CA ASP A 392 13.33 -10.13 -4.11
C ASP A 392 13.49 -10.00 -5.63
N ILE A 393 12.96 -10.96 -6.40
CA ILE A 393 12.97 -10.92 -7.86
C ILE A 393 12.26 -9.66 -8.38
N VAL A 394 11.01 -9.44 -7.95
CA VAL A 394 10.20 -8.31 -8.43
C VAL A 394 10.84 -6.98 -8.08
N LEU A 395 11.40 -6.84 -6.87
CA LEU A 395 12.06 -5.61 -6.42
C LEU A 395 13.27 -5.29 -7.30
N ARG A 396 14.13 -6.27 -7.57
CA ARG A 396 15.31 -6.06 -8.42
C ARG A 396 14.92 -5.65 -9.84
N TYR A 397 13.93 -6.32 -10.44
CA TYR A 397 13.40 -5.91 -11.74
C TYR A 397 12.82 -4.49 -11.70
N LEU A 398 12.13 -4.09 -10.63
CA LEU A 398 11.57 -2.74 -10.52
C LEU A 398 12.66 -1.67 -10.43
N ILE A 399 13.71 -1.94 -9.66
CA ILE A 399 14.88 -1.07 -9.55
C ILE A 399 15.52 -0.89 -10.93
N ASP A 400 15.84 -1.99 -11.62
CA ASP A 400 16.44 -1.97 -12.96
C ASP A 400 15.54 -1.24 -13.96
N PHE A 401 14.24 -1.51 -13.92
CA PHE A 401 13.25 -0.87 -14.78
C PHE A 401 13.20 0.65 -14.58
N LYS A 402 13.22 1.13 -13.33
CA LYS A 402 13.23 2.57 -13.04
C LYS A 402 14.56 3.22 -13.44
N HIS A 403 15.70 2.55 -13.24
CA HIS A 403 16.98 3.07 -13.73
C HIS A 403 16.99 3.24 -15.26
N HIS A 404 16.42 2.29 -16.00
CA HIS A 404 16.31 2.39 -17.46
C HIS A 404 15.34 3.47 -17.95
N LEU A 405 14.37 3.90 -17.14
CA LEU A 405 13.45 4.99 -17.49
C LEU A 405 14.04 6.38 -17.21
N HIS A 406 15.03 6.49 -16.31
CA HIS A 406 15.69 7.75 -15.96
C HIS A 406 16.93 8.06 -16.81
N HIS A 407 17.29 7.19 -17.75
CA HIS A 407 18.33 7.37 -18.77
C HIS A 407 17.70 7.42 -20.15
#